data_AF-A0A381W283-F1
#
_entry.id   AF-A0A381W283-F1
#
_cell.length_a   1.000
_cell.length_b   1.000
_cell.length_c   1.000
_cell.angle_alpha   90.00
_cell.angle_beta   90.00
_cell.angle_gamma   90.00
#
_symmetry.space_group_name_H-M   'P 1'
#
loop_
_entity.id
_entity.type
_entity.pdbx_description
1 polymer ?
#
loop_
_entity_poly.entity_id
_entity_poly.type
_entity_poly.pdbx_seq_one_letter_code
_entity_poly.pdbx_strand_id
1 'polypeptide(L)'
;MNYMRSLKYKAIVSLALLTVIRASNSPDITDVFVDPFTNGLLFTLYSEEKIDIDNVSSWMSPHGWYYITVNGATFSLDIPGKIPALVQVKDIVIKNNHESGQLA
;
A
#
# COMPACT_ATOMS: atom_id res chain seq x y z
N MET A 1 10.66 46.07 -2.96
CA MET A 1 10.50 45.06 -4.03
C MET A 1 11.19 43.71 -3.75
N ASN A 2 12.28 43.66 -2.96
CA ASN A 2 13.02 42.41 -2.67
C ASN A 2 12.34 41.45 -1.68
N TYR A 3 11.52 41.98 -0.75
CA TYR A 3 10.87 41.17 0.29
C TYR A 3 9.83 40.18 -0.28
N MET A 4 8.93 40.67 -1.15
CA MET A 4 7.93 39.81 -1.82
C MET A 4 8.58 38.75 -2.72
N ARG A 5 9.74 39.05 -3.31
CA ARG A 5 10.49 38.10 -4.15
C ARG A 5 11.12 37.00 -3.30
N SER A 6 11.69 37.35 -2.14
CA SER A 6 12.21 36.41 -1.14
C SER A 6 11.12 35.51 -0.56
N LEU A 7 9.94 36.07 -0.25
CA LEU A 7 8.81 35.30 0.29
C LEU A 7 8.30 34.26 -0.71
N LYS A 8 8.13 34.64 -1.98
CA LYS A 8 7.75 33.73 -3.06
C LYS A 8 8.78 32.61 -3.26
N TYR A 9 10.07 32.93 -3.23
CA TYR A 9 11.14 31.94 -3.36
C TYR A 9 11.12 30.92 -2.21
N LYS A 10 10.99 31.38 -0.96
CA LYS A 10 10.88 30.49 0.21
C LYS A 10 9.66 29.58 0.12
N ALA A 11 8.52 30.09 -0.33
CA ALA A 11 7.31 29.29 -0.52
C ALA A 11 7.51 28.20 -1.58
N ILE A 12 8.16 28.51 -2.70
CA ILE A 12 8.46 27.54 -3.76
C ILE A 12 9.41 26.45 -3.26
N VAL A 13 10.48 26.82 -2.55
CA VAL A 13 11.43 25.85 -1.95
C VAL A 13 10.73 24.95 -0.94
N SER A 14 9.86 25.51 -0.10
CA SER A 14 9.10 24.73 0.88
C SER A 14 8.14 23.75 0.22
N LEU A 15 7.46 24.16 -0.87
CA LEU A 15 6.57 23.30 -1.63
C LEU A 15 7.33 22.17 -2.34
N ALA A 16 8.47 22.48 -2.93
CA ALA A 16 9.35 21.48 -3.54
C ALA A 16 9.84 20.45 -2.50
N LEU A 17 10.21 20.90 -1.31
CA LEU A 17 10.60 20.01 -0.21
C LEU A 17 9.44 19.10 0.23
N LEU A 18 8.23 19.65 0.36
CA LEU A 18 7.01 18.88 0.66
C LEU A 18 6.72 17.81 -0.40
N THR A 19 6.93 18.10 -1.69
CA THR A 19 6.77 17.10 -2.76
C THR A 19 7.82 15.99 -2.70
N VAL A 20 9.07 16.32 -2.34
CA VAL A 20 10.15 15.33 -2.17
C VAL A 20 9.89 14.44 -0.96
N ILE A 21 9.41 15.01 0.16
CA ILE A 21 9.05 14.24 1.36
C ILE A 21 7.91 13.25 1.04
N ARG A 22 6.89 13.68 0.30
CA ARG A 22 5.81 12.76 -0.14
C ARG A 22 6.34 11.61 -0.99
N ALA A 23 7.22 11.89 -1.96
CA ALA A 23 7.83 10.86 -2.79
C ALA A 23 8.83 9.95 -2.03
N SER A 24 9.27 10.34 -0.84
CA SER A 24 10.17 9.52 0.00
C SER A 24 9.43 8.55 0.93
N ASN A 25 8.13 8.73 1.09
CA ASN A 25 7.33 7.79 1.85
C ASN A 25 7.06 6.55 1.00
N SER A 26 7.07 5.39 1.64
CA SER A 26 6.60 4.15 1.05
C SER A 26 5.13 4.30 0.62
N PRO A 27 4.74 3.80 -0.58
CA PRO A 27 3.33 3.73 -0.95
C PRO A 27 2.47 3.09 0.14
N ASP A 28 1.38 3.75 0.48
CA ASP A 28 0.39 3.19 1.39
C ASP A 28 -0.71 2.48 0.60
N ILE A 29 -0.93 1.21 0.92
CA ILE A 29 -2.07 0.42 0.46
C ILE A 29 -3.24 0.73 1.39
N THR A 30 -4.27 1.40 0.88
CA THR A 30 -5.36 1.93 1.70
C THR A 30 -6.56 1.00 1.75
N ASP A 31 -6.71 0.14 0.75
CA ASP A 31 -7.86 -0.74 0.62
C ASP A 31 -7.45 -2.11 0.07
N VAL A 32 -8.16 -3.12 0.54
CA VAL A 32 -7.98 -4.51 0.12
C VAL A 32 -9.35 -5.10 -0.16
N PHE A 33 -9.51 -5.64 -1.36
CA PHE A 33 -10.71 -6.36 -1.76
C PHE A 33 -10.37 -7.79 -2.12
N VAL A 34 -11.27 -8.70 -1.75
CA VAL A 34 -11.22 -10.10 -2.14
C VAL A 34 -12.57 -10.45 -2.73
N ASP A 35 -12.57 -10.74 -4.02
CA ASP A 35 -13.78 -11.04 -4.78
C ASP A 35 -13.70 -12.45 -5.38
N PRO A 36 -14.83 -13.19 -5.45
CA PRO A 36 -14.89 -14.41 -6.24
C PRO A 36 -14.61 -14.11 -7.72
N PHE A 37 -13.78 -14.94 -8.34
CA PHE A 37 -13.51 -14.91 -9.77
C PHE A 37 -13.81 -16.28 -10.40
N THR A 38 -13.89 -16.36 -11.73
CA THR A 38 -14.38 -17.56 -12.44
C THR A 38 -13.61 -18.84 -12.11
N ASN A 39 -12.35 -18.73 -11.69
CA ASN A 39 -11.46 -19.85 -11.38
C ASN A 39 -10.71 -19.67 -10.04
N GLY A 40 -11.18 -18.82 -9.13
CA GLY A 40 -10.52 -18.58 -7.86
C GLY A 40 -10.94 -17.29 -7.20
N LEU A 41 -9.97 -16.58 -6.66
CA LEU A 41 -10.16 -15.31 -5.95
C LEU A 41 -9.35 -14.22 -6.64
N LEU A 42 -9.95 -13.04 -6.75
CA LEU A 42 -9.26 -11.83 -7.19
C LEU A 42 -8.94 -10.99 -5.95
N PHE A 43 -7.66 -10.79 -5.69
CA PHE A 43 -7.16 -9.87 -4.66
C PHE A 43 -6.85 -8.53 -5.31
N THR A 44 -7.48 -7.46 -4.84
CA THR A 44 -7.20 -6.10 -5.28
C THR A 44 -6.59 -5.32 -4.14
N LEU A 45 -5.34 -4.86 -4.33
CA LEU A 45 -4.64 -3.97 -3.40
C LEU A 45 -4.63 -2.58 -4.00
N TYR A 46 -5.31 -1.62 -3.36
CA TYR A 46 -5.39 -0.25 -3.85
C TYR A 46 -4.37 0.65 -3.15
N SER A 47 -3.64 1.42 -3.93
CA SER A 47 -2.76 2.49 -3.48
C SER A 47 -2.90 3.69 -4.40
N GLU A 48 -2.86 4.89 -3.82
CA GLU A 48 -2.80 6.16 -4.59
C GLU A 48 -1.46 6.30 -5.33
N GLU A 49 -0.41 5.68 -4.80
CA GLU A 49 0.94 5.72 -5.36
C GLU A 49 1.21 4.47 -6.20
N LYS A 50 1.98 4.65 -7.28
CA LYS A 50 2.32 3.53 -8.16
C LYS A 50 3.26 2.57 -7.44
N ILE A 51 2.87 1.31 -7.39
CA ILE A 51 3.70 0.20 -6.92
C ILE A 51 4.24 -0.54 -8.14
N ASP A 52 5.55 -0.77 -8.16
CA ASP A 52 6.17 -1.60 -9.21
C ASP A 52 5.78 -3.07 -9.02
N ILE A 53 5.42 -3.75 -10.09
CA ILE A 53 5.01 -5.15 -10.03
C ILE A 53 6.17 -6.05 -9.60
N ASP A 54 7.41 -5.66 -9.88
CA ASP A 54 8.61 -6.38 -9.45
C ASP A 54 8.78 -6.37 -7.92
N ASN A 55 8.10 -5.45 -7.22
CA ASN A 55 8.07 -5.39 -5.76
C ASN A 55 6.94 -6.25 -5.16
N VAL A 56 6.12 -6.90 -5.99
CA VAL A 56 5.01 -7.75 -5.54
C VAL A 56 5.41 -9.20 -5.70
N SER A 57 5.27 -9.98 -4.63
CA SER A 57 5.49 -11.42 -4.64
C SER A 57 4.34 -12.15 -3.96
N SER A 58 4.03 -13.36 -4.42
CA SER A 58 3.02 -14.20 -3.78
C SER A 58 3.41 -15.66 -3.73
N TRP A 59 2.95 -16.35 -2.69
CA TRP A 59 3.19 -17.79 -2.52
C TRP A 59 2.15 -18.44 -1.62
N MET A 60 1.87 -19.72 -1.89
CA MET A 60 1.04 -20.56 -1.02
C MET A 60 1.93 -21.27 -0.01
N SER A 61 1.60 -21.18 1.27
CA SER A 61 2.22 -21.97 2.33
C SER A 61 1.64 -23.38 2.41
N PRO A 62 2.44 -24.37 2.82
CA PRO A 62 1.96 -25.72 3.12
C PRO A 62 0.82 -25.78 4.15
N HIS A 63 0.66 -24.73 4.96
CA HIS A 63 -0.35 -24.65 6.01
C HIS A 63 -1.67 -24.00 5.57
N GLY A 64 -1.85 -23.78 4.25
CA GLY A 64 -3.11 -23.30 3.68
C GLY A 64 -3.28 -21.78 3.67
N TRP A 65 -2.21 -21.03 3.94
CA TRP A 65 -2.18 -19.57 3.86
C TRP A 65 -1.63 -19.12 2.49
N TYR A 66 -2.23 -18.10 1.89
CA TYR A 66 -1.77 -17.51 0.64
C TYR A 66 -1.21 -16.12 0.89
N TYR A 67 0.10 -15.97 0.76
CA TYR A 67 0.78 -14.72 1.07
C TYR A 67 0.91 -13.85 -0.16
N ILE A 68 0.63 -12.57 -0.01
CA ILE A 68 0.98 -11.50 -0.96
C ILE A 68 1.83 -10.48 -0.21
N THR A 69 3.07 -10.28 -0.66
CA THR A 69 4.00 -9.32 -0.07
C THR A 69 4.30 -8.21 -1.06
N VAL A 70 4.24 -6.98 -0.58
CA VAL A 70 4.54 -5.77 -1.36
C VAL A 70 5.72 -5.06 -0.70
N ASN A 71 6.88 -5.16 -1.35
CA ASN A 71 8.12 -4.55 -0.88
C ASN A 71 8.10 -3.04 -1.08
N GLY A 72 8.64 -2.31 -0.10
CA GLY A 72 8.71 -0.86 -0.12
C GLY A 72 7.36 -0.16 0.07
N ALA A 73 6.28 -0.90 0.39
CA ALA A 73 4.94 -0.38 0.67
C ALA A 73 4.46 -0.80 2.06
N THR A 74 3.46 -0.12 2.59
CA THR A 74 2.80 -0.47 3.86
C THR A 74 1.29 -0.51 3.69
N PHE A 75 0.60 -1.38 4.45
CA PHE A 75 -0.86 -1.38 4.51
C PHE A 75 -1.34 -0.39 5.57
N SER A 76 -2.35 0.41 5.26
CA SER A 76 -2.99 1.27 6.24
C SER A 76 -3.58 0.43 7.37
N LEU A 77 -3.38 0.87 8.62
CA LEU A 77 -3.94 0.20 9.83
C LEU A 77 -5.47 0.30 9.89
N ASP A 78 -6.05 1.20 9.09
CA ASP A 78 -7.49 1.44 9.01
C ASP A 78 -8.19 0.55 7.99
N ILE A 79 -7.45 -0.29 7.24
CA ILE A 79 -8.09 -1.33 6.43
C ILE A 79 -8.88 -2.22 7.38
N PRO A 80 -10.20 -2.41 7.18
CA PRO A 80 -10.99 -3.26 8.04
C PRO A 80 -10.36 -4.65 8.05
N GLY A 81 -9.71 -5.01 9.17
CA GLY A 81 -9.00 -6.28 9.36
C GLY A 81 -9.89 -7.52 9.32
N LYS A 82 -11.14 -7.37 8.87
CA LYS A 82 -12.11 -8.40 8.56
C LYS A 82 -12.85 -8.00 7.29
N ILE A 83 -12.24 -8.30 6.15
CA ILE A 83 -12.98 -8.39 4.88
C ILE A 83 -13.99 -9.53 5.07
N PRO A 84 -15.27 -9.37 4.70
CA PRO A 84 -16.27 -10.40 4.90
C PRO A 84 -15.75 -11.73 4.36
N ALA A 85 -15.72 -12.74 5.23
CA ALA A 85 -15.29 -14.08 4.88
C ALA A 85 -16.16 -14.58 3.74
N LEU A 86 -15.63 -14.59 2.52
CA LEU A 86 -16.17 -15.40 1.45
C LEU A 86 -16.11 -16.85 1.94
N VAL A 87 -17.06 -17.71 1.53
CA VAL A 87 -17.07 -19.14 1.90
C VAL A 87 -15.71 -19.83 1.64
N GLN A 88 -14.91 -19.26 0.74
CA GLN A 88 -13.60 -19.74 0.31
C GLN A 88 -12.42 -19.17 1.15
N VAL A 89 -12.57 -18.03 1.82
CA VAL A 89 -11.52 -17.38 2.63
C VAL A 89 -11.97 -17.29 4.07
N LYS A 90 -11.31 -18.05 4.93
CA LYS A 90 -11.65 -18.14 6.35
C LYS A 90 -11.26 -16.88 7.12
N ASP A 91 -10.11 -16.31 6.80
CA ASP A 91 -9.52 -15.18 7.50
C ASP A 91 -8.55 -14.45 6.57
N ILE A 92 -8.31 -13.17 6.86
CA ILE A 92 -7.31 -12.34 6.17
C ILE A 92 -6.52 -11.59 7.23
N VAL A 93 -5.21 -11.72 7.19
CA VAL A 93 -4.30 -11.08 8.13
C VAL A 93 -3.38 -10.13 7.39
N ILE A 94 -3.32 -8.90 7.88
CA ILE A 94 -2.39 -7.88 7.36
C ILE A 94 -1.28 -7.66 8.38
N LYS A 95 -0.03 -7.63 7.90
CA LYS A 95 1.16 -7.32 8.69
C LYS A 95 2.04 -6.34 7.95
N ASN A 96 2.51 -5.32 8.66
CA ASN A 96 3.54 -4.42 8.17
C ASN A 96 4.84 -4.64 8.94
N ASN A 97 5.95 -4.45 8.25
CA ASN A 97 7.25 -4.22 8.85
C ASN A 97 7.90 -2.99 8.21
N HIS A 98 9.17 -2.73 8.52
CA HIS A 98 9.89 -1.54 8.03
C HIS A 98 10.20 -1.57 6.53
N GLU A 99 10.09 -2.72 5.89
CA GLU A 99 10.54 -2.96 4.50
C GLU A 99 9.39 -3.35 3.56
N SER A 100 8.25 -3.79 4.10
CA SER A 100 7.17 -4.39 3.32
C SER A 100 5.85 -4.44 4.09
N GLY A 101 4.79 -4.51 3.31
CA GLY A 101 3.47 -4.92 3.73
C GLY A 101 3.19 -6.34 3.27
N GLN A 102 2.51 -7.13 4.09
CA GLN A 102 2.09 -8.49 3.74
C GLN A 102 0.63 -8.73 4.09
N LEU A 103 -0.08 -9.36 3.15
CA LEU A 103 -1.41 -9.93 3.32
C LEU A 103 -1.31 -11.47 3.30
N ALA A 104 -2.04 -12.14 4.18
CA ALA A 104 -2.12 -13.61 4.27
C ALA A 104 -3.56 -14.10 4.44
#